data_AF-A0A225WTN0-F1
#
_entry.id   AF-A0A225WTN0-F1
#
_cell.length_a   1.000
_cell.length_b   1.000
_cell.length_c   1.000
_cell.angle_alpha   90.00
_cell.angle_beta   90.00
_cell.angle_gamma   90.00
#
_symmetry.space_group_name_H-M   'P 1'
#
loop_
_entity.id
_entity.type
_entity.pdbx_description
1 polymer ?
#
loop_
_entity_poly.entity_id
_entity_poly.type
_entity_poly.pdbx_seq_one_letter_code
_entity_poly.pdbx_strand_id
1 'polypeptide(L)'
;MNADGELSDKEWRQMRRQMSKLDFEPVPETPALLPRSLYGENEEDLVSTSDEGENSDTSHEPTCHCSPKHRSGELPSTSIAVSPLITRRFRPPEHSRPPEKQFELNDTEIAAIDAQMAAAQETTRQSIMRAFVALKAKKTRSEALERMKLSAAHTSDVKILQDNVEKLKEQVAQAEAQREQRDLLLDRFSLLTAKKYRLNVSFLLHCLCYS
;
A
#
# COMPACT_ATOMS: atom_id res chain seq x y z
N MET A 1 11.29 -34.77 -22.37
CA MET A 1 11.78 -33.39 -22.21
C MET A 1 10.68 -32.49 -22.76
N ASN A 2 9.84 -31.98 -21.86
CA ASN A 2 8.64 -31.21 -22.24
C ASN A 2 9.07 -29.75 -22.38
N ALA A 3 8.82 -29.18 -23.56
CA ALA A 3 8.92 -27.74 -23.77
C ALA A 3 7.81 -27.09 -22.94
N ASP A 4 8.22 -26.19 -22.04
CA ASP A 4 7.31 -25.45 -21.18
C ASP A 4 6.30 -24.66 -22.02
N GLY A 5 5.03 -24.84 -21.68
CA GLY A 5 3.87 -24.31 -22.40
C GLY A 5 3.76 -22.79 -22.33
N GLU A 6 4.49 -22.10 -23.21
CA GLU A 6 4.23 -20.71 -23.51
C GLU A 6 2.99 -20.61 -24.41
N LEU A 7 1.87 -20.18 -23.80
CA LEU A 7 0.64 -19.85 -24.52
C LEU A 7 0.93 -18.85 -25.64
N SER A 8 0.39 -19.09 -26.82
CA SER A 8 0.49 -18.18 -27.96
C SER A 8 -0.18 -16.84 -27.64
N ASP A 9 0.30 -15.71 -28.21
CA ASP A 9 -0.30 -14.38 -28.00
C ASP A 9 -1.81 -14.36 -28.34
N LYS A 10 -2.25 -15.20 -29.29
CA LYS A 10 -3.68 -15.40 -29.59
C LYS A 10 -4.45 -16.00 -28.41
N GLU A 11 -3.90 -17.02 -27.75
CA GLU A 11 -4.52 -17.69 -26.60
C GLU A 11 -4.57 -16.75 -25.38
N TRP A 12 -3.52 -15.95 -25.17
CA TRP A 12 -3.50 -14.90 -24.15
C TRP A 12 -4.60 -13.84 -24.34
N ARG A 13 -4.86 -13.46 -25.58
CA ARG A 13 -5.95 -12.53 -25.90
C ARG A 13 -7.33 -13.17 -25.71
N GLN A 14 -7.46 -14.45 -26.05
CA GLN A 14 -8.71 -15.18 -25.87
C GLN A 14 -9.05 -15.39 -24.39
N MET A 15 -8.07 -15.76 -23.56
CA MET A 15 -8.26 -15.87 -22.11
C MET A 15 -8.71 -14.55 -21.49
N ARG A 16 -8.07 -13.42 -21.82
CA ARG A 16 -8.46 -12.10 -21.30
C ARG A 16 -9.89 -11.69 -21.64
N ARG A 17 -10.47 -12.21 -22.73
CA ARG A 17 -11.87 -11.95 -23.11
C ARG A 17 -12.86 -12.82 -22.32
N GLN A 18 -12.42 -14.00 -21.87
CA GLN A 18 -13.25 -14.92 -21.08
C GLN A 18 -13.17 -14.68 -19.59
N MET A 19 -12.13 -13.99 -19.11
CA MET A 19 -12.08 -13.51 -17.73
C MET A 19 -13.19 -12.48 -17.52
N SER A 20 -14.08 -12.74 -16.56
CA SER A 20 -15.08 -11.78 -16.11
C SER A 20 -14.39 -10.45 -15.80
N LYS A 21 -14.96 -9.33 -16.28
CA LYS A 21 -14.48 -8.00 -15.91
C LYS A 21 -14.44 -7.97 -14.38
N LEU A 22 -13.24 -7.88 -13.81
CA LEU A 22 -13.07 -7.62 -12.39
C LEU A 22 -13.73 -6.27 -12.14
N ASP A 23 -14.89 -6.29 -11.49
CA ASP A 23 -15.53 -5.09 -10.99
C ASP A 23 -14.64 -4.57 -9.86
N PHE A 24 -13.77 -3.63 -10.21
CA PHE A 24 -12.99 -2.92 -9.21
C PHE A 24 -13.95 -2.00 -8.47
N GLU A 25 -13.95 -2.10 -7.13
CA GLU A 25 -14.59 -1.09 -6.31
C GLU A 25 -14.03 0.30 -6.69
N PRO A 26 -14.88 1.34 -6.77
CA PRO A 26 -14.42 2.68 -7.09
C PRO A 26 -13.30 3.07 -6.12
N VAL A 27 -12.17 3.50 -6.69
CA VAL A 27 -11.01 3.98 -5.92
C VAL A 27 -11.52 5.00 -4.91
N PRO A 28 -11.29 4.80 -3.59
CA PRO A 28 -11.71 5.78 -2.61
C PRO A 28 -11.07 7.12 -2.96
N GLU A 29 -11.88 8.18 -3.00
CA GLU A 29 -11.42 9.52 -3.32
C GLU A 29 -10.21 9.85 -2.46
N THR A 30 -9.09 10.16 -3.12
CA THR A 30 -7.84 10.53 -2.44
C THR A 30 -8.14 11.65 -1.46
N PRO A 31 -7.84 11.49 -0.15
CA PRO A 31 -8.10 12.52 0.83
C PRO A 31 -7.37 13.81 0.44
N ALA A 32 -8.03 14.94 0.61
CA ALA A 32 -7.49 16.25 0.28
C ALA A 32 -6.10 16.40 0.91
N LEU A 33 -5.08 16.58 0.07
CA LEU A 33 -3.73 16.85 0.53
C LEU A 33 -3.78 18.14 1.36
N LEU A 34 -3.44 18.03 2.64
CA LEU A 34 -3.36 19.18 3.53
C LEU A 34 -2.39 20.21 2.93
N PRO A 35 -2.66 21.51 3.10
CA PRO A 35 -1.75 22.56 2.65
C PRO A 35 -0.34 22.27 3.17
N ARG A 36 0.64 22.29 2.27
CA ARG A 36 2.06 22.08 2.57
C ARG A 36 2.61 23.01 3.66
N SER A 37 1.89 24.07 4.01
CA SER A 37 2.25 25.01 5.07
C SER A 37 2.17 24.46 6.50
N LEU A 38 1.67 23.24 6.72
CA LEU A 38 1.72 22.57 8.03
C LEU A 38 2.99 21.75 8.26
N TYR A 39 3.76 21.47 7.21
CA TYR A 39 5.13 20.99 7.35
C TYR A 39 6.00 22.25 7.37
N GLY A 40 6.29 22.75 8.58
CA GLY A 40 7.32 23.76 8.76
C GLY A 40 8.66 23.17 8.32
N GLU A 41 9.03 23.42 7.07
CA GLU A 41 10.39 23.27 6.59
C GLU A 41 11.20 24.38 7.27
N ASN A 42 11.81 24.04 8.41
CA ASN A 42 12.87 24.85 8.99
C ASN A 42 14.04 24.82 7.99
N GLU A 43 14.20 25.88 7.21
CA GLU A 43 15.30 26.08 6.26
C GLU A 43 16.67 26.27 6.96
N GLU A 44 16.80 25.98 8.26
CA GLU A 44 18.00 26.22 9.06
C GLU A 44 19.03 25.08 9.04
N ASP A 45 18.69 23.88 8.54
CA ASP A 45 19.61 22.73 8.54
C ASP A 45 20.45 22.54 7.26
N LEU A 46 20.41 23.48 6.31
CA LEU A 46 21.20 23.40 5.06
C LEU A 46 22.30 24.46 4.92
N VAL A 47 22.67 25.17 6.00
CA VAL A 47 23.83 26.09 6.00
C VAL A 47 24.95 25.57 6.91
N SER A 48 25.67 24.59 6.40
CA SER A 48 27.09 24.43 6.72
C SER A 48 27.78 23.57 5.67
N THR A 49 28.15 24.19 4.55
CA THR A 49 29.54 24.22 4.05
C THR A 49 29.61 25.05 2.77
N SER A 50 30.53 26.03 2.78
CA SER A 50 31.23 26.62 1.62
C SER A 50 30.65 27.90 0.99
N ASP A 51 31.02 29.01 1.61
CA ASP A 51 31.72 30.19 1.08
C ASP A 51 31.50 30.71 -0.36
N GLU A 52 31.31 32.04 -0.37
CA GLU A 52 31.65 33.09 -1.35
C GLU A 52 30.70 33.34 -2.54
N GLY A 53 30.12 34.56 -2.55
CA GLY A 53 29.51 35.17 -3.75
C GLY A 53 28.50 36.28 -3.44
N GLU A 54 28.98 37.52 -3.40
CA GLU A 54 28.28 38.78 -3.10
C GLU A 54 27.12 39.18 -4.03
N ASN A 55 26.36 40.17 -3.54
CA ASN A 55 25.49 41.17 -4.22
C ASN A 55 24.02 40.79 -4.47
N SER A 56 23.11 41.26 -3.61
CA SER A 56 22.42 42.59 -3.59
C SER A 56 21.13 42.54 -4.46
N ASP A 57 20.00 43.17 -4.14
CA ASP A 57 19.53 44.02 -3.05
C ASP A 57 17.99 44.12 -3.24
N THR A 58 17.20 44.19 -2.16
CA THR A 58 15.90 44.91 -2.02
C THR A 58 14.70 44.60 -2.96
N SER A 59 13.41 44.63 -2.61
CA SER A 59 12.62 44.88 -1.40
C SER A 59 11.11 44.91 -1.80
N HIS A 60 10.23 44.62 -0.84
CA HIS A 60 8.81 45.03 -0.71
C HIS A 60 7.67 44.34 -1.52
N GLU A 61 6.88 43.55 -0.75
CA GLU A 61 5.40 43.53 -0.59
C GLU A 61 4.56 44.74 -1.12
N PRO A 62 3.20 44.74 -1.10
CA PRO A 62 2.20 43.67 -1.21
C PRO A 62 1.00 44.06 -2.14
N THR A 63 -0.07 43.25 -2.12
CA THR A 63 -1.51 43.65 -2.19
C THR A 63 -2.36 43.38 -3.45
N CYS A 64 -3.52 42.77 -3.13
CA CYS A 64 -4.92 42.95 -3.58
C CYS A 64 -5.48 42.39 -4.92
N HIS A 65 -6.45 41.49 -4.71
CA HIS A 65 -7.81 41.41 -5.25
C HIS A 65 -8.06 41.56 -6.77
N CYS A 66 -8.63 40.52 -7.38
CA CYS A 66 -10.03 40.52 -7.85
C CYS A 66 -10.42 39.15 -8.46
N SER A 67 -11.52 38.56 -7.97
CA SER A 67 -12.46 37.78 -8.80
C SER A 67 -13.66 38.70 -9.10
N PRO A 68 -14.57 38.48 -10.08
CA PRO A 68 -14.86 37.22 -10.81
C PRO A 68 -15.23 37.42 -12.32
N LYS A 69 -15.70 36.32 -12.94
CA LYS A 69 -16.77 36.21 -13.97
C LYS A 69 -16.40 36.00 -15.45
N HIS A 70 -16.71 34.77 -15.89
CA HIS A 70 -17.16 34.29 -17.21
C HIS A 70 -16.46 34.80 -18.48
N ARG A 71 -15.82 33.87 -19.21
CA ARG A 71 -16.21 33.53 -20.59
C ARG A 71 -15.52 32.25 -21.05
N SER A 72 -16.26 31.50 -21.86
CA SER A 72 -15.84 30.32 -22.61
C SER A 72 -14.45 30.51 -23.22
N GLY A 73 -13.61 29.48 -23.12
CA GLY A 73 -12.30 29.45 -23.75
C GLY A 73 -11.88 28.01 -23.92
N GLU A 74 -11.76 27.62 -25.18
CA GLU A 74 -11.33 26.34 -25.67
C GLU A 74 -10.03 25.86 -25.00
N LEU A 75 -9.91 24.54 -24.87
CA LEU A 75 -8.67 23.87 -24.48
C LEU A 75 -7.49 24.43 -25.29
N PRO A 76 -6.36 24.83 -24.67
CA PRO A 76 -5.14 25.02 -25.43
C PRO A 76 -4.67 23.65 -25.92
N SER A 77 -5.05 23.32 -27.15
CA SER A 77 -4.42 22.30 -27.98
C SER A 77 -2.97 22.75 -28.20
N THR A 78 -2.06 22.28 -27.36
CA THR A 78 -0.61 22.43 -27.56
C THR A 78 -0.16 21.42 -28.60
N SER A 79 -0.65 21.59 -29.83
CA SER A 79 0.03 21.06 -31.01
C SER A 79 1.36 21.79 -31.11
N ILE A 80 2.42 21.18 -30.57
CA ILE A 80 3.78 21.61 -30.88
C ILE A 80 3.99 21.31 -32.36
N ALA A 81 3.77 22.33 -33.19
CA ALA A 81 4.20 22.33 -34.57
C ALA A 81 5.73 22.24 -34.55
N VAL A 82 6.24 21.03 -34.74
CA VAL A 82 7.67 20.80 -34.98
C VAL A 82 7.96 21.37 -36.36
N SER A 83 8.43 22.63 -36.39
CA SER A 83 9.05 23.18 -37.58
C SER A 83 10.14 22.21 -38.05
N PRO A 84 10.15 21.79 -39.32
CA PRO A 84 11.26 21.00 -39.85
C PRO A 84 12.50 21.90 -39.80
N LEU A 85 13.35 21.68 -38.81
CA LEU A 85 14.67 22.27 -38.77
C LEU A 85 15.36 21.81 -40.05
N ILE A 86 15.57 22.75 -40.98
CA ILE A 86 16.30 22.51 -42.22
C ILE A 86 17.68 22.00 -41.80
N THR A 87 17.86 20.68 -41.83
CA THR A 87 19.15 20.04 -41.67
C THR A 87 19.98 20.44 -42.89
N ARG A 88 20.69 21.56 -42.78
CA ARG A 88 21.87 21.79 -43.61
C ARG A 88 22.72 20.55 -43.43
N ARG A 89 22.96 19.82 -44.52
CA ARG A 89 23.85 18.66 -44.54
C ARG A 89 25.14 19.10 -43.86
N PHE A 90 25.36 18.57 -42.67
CA PHE A 90 26.60 18.78 -41.94
C PHE A 90 27.68 18.14 -42.80
N ARG A 91 28.44 18.96 -43.51
CA ARG A 91 29.68 18.54 -44.15
C ARG A 91 30.74 18.81 -43.09
N PRO A 92 31.33 17.77 -42.47
CA PRO A 92 32.39 17.99 -41.50
C PRO A 92 33.46 18.86 -42.16
N PRO A 93 33.93 19.94 -41.51
CA PRO A 93 35.09 20.65 -42.01
C PRO A 93 36.24 19.64 -42.09
N GLU A 94 36.88 19.53 -43.25
CA GLU A 94 38.15 18.80 -43.39
C GLU A 94 39.21 19.54 -42.58
N HIS A 95 39.23 19.28 -41.28
CA HIS A 95 40.40 19.52 -40.46
C HIS A 95 41.49 18.60 -41.00
N SER A 96 42.58 19.23 -41.44
CA SER A 96 43.85 18.58 -41.70
C SER A 96 44.10 17.51 -40.63
N ARG A 97 44.08 16.26 -41.06
CA ARG A 97 44.47 15.10 -40.26
C ARG A 97 45.79 15.46 -39.57
N PRO A 98 45.86 15.47 -38.22
CA PRO A 98 47.14 15.56 -37.54
C PRO A 98 48.07 14.49 -38.12
N PRO A 99 49.38 14.73 -38.28
CA PRO A 99 50.28 13.75 -38.88
C PRO A 99 50.01 12.39 -38.23
N GLU A 100 49.73 11.38 -39.05
CA GLU A 100 49.58 10.00 -38.60
C GLU A 100 50.90 9.59 -37.95
N LYS A 101 51.03 9.88 -36.66
CA LYS A 101 51.93 9.10 -35.83
C LYS A 101 51.36 7.71 -35.90
N GLN A 102 51.98 6.89 -36.76
CA GLN A 102 51.82 5.45 -36.78
C GLN A 102 52.24 4.95 -35.38
N PHE A 103 51.33 5.05 -34.42
CA PHE A 103 51.32 4.14 -33.29
C PHE A 103 50.88 2.81 -33.88
N GLU A 104 51.81 2.13 -34.55
CA GLU A 104 51.69 0.71 -34.82
C GLU A 104 51.69 0.04 -33.44
N LEU A 105 50.51 -0.14 -32.86
CA LEU A 105 50.35 -1.08 -31.77
C LEU A 105 50.72 -2.44 -32.33
N ASN A 106 51.71 -3.08 -31.71
CA ASN A 106 52.10 -4.43 -32.05
C ASN A 106 50.86 -5.35 -31.88
N ASP A 107 50.74 -6.40 -32.71
CA ASP A 107 49.64 -7.37 -32.61
C ASP A 107 49.46 -7.93 -31.18
N THR A 108 50.55 -7.98 -30.41
CA THR A 108 50.57 -8.36 -28.99
C THR A 108 49.85 -7.36 -28.08
N GLU A 109 49.94 -6.06 -28.36
CA GLU A 109 49.29 -5.01 -27.57
C GLU A 109 47.78 -4.97 -27.87
N ILE A 110 47.39 -5.20 -29.13
CA ILE A 110 45.98 -5.34 -29.53
C ILE A 110 45.36 -6.55 -28.82
N ALA A 111 46.04 -7.70 -28.84
CA ALA A 111 45.59 -8.91 -28.12
C ALA A 111 45.49 -8.69 -26.61
N ALA A 112 46.38 -7.88 -26.02
CA ALA A 112 46.32 -7.54 -24.59
C ALA A 112 45.09 -6.67 -24.27
N ILE A 113 44.77 -5.68 -25.12
CA ILE A 113 43.58 -4.83 -24.97
C ILE A 113 42.31 -5.68 -25.10
N ASP A 114 42.23 -6.58 -26.08
CA ASP A 114 41.08 -7.47 -26.26
C ASP A 114 40.90 -8.42 -25.07
N ALA A 115 41.99 -8.99 -24.55
CA ALA A 115 41.95 -9.82 -23.35
C ALA A 115 41.47 -9.01 -22.13
N GLN A 116 41.89 -7.76 -21.99
CA GLN A 116 41.44 -6.88 -20.92
C GLN A 116 39.95 -6.53 -21.05
N MET A 117 39.47 -6.23 -22.26
CA MET A 117 38.04 -5.98 -22.51
C MET A 117 37.19 -7.22 -22.21
N ALA A 118 37.63 -8.40 -22.63
CA ALA A 118 36.96 -9.66 -22.34
C ALA A 118 36.91 -9.94 -20.82
N ALA A 119 38.02 -9.71 -20.11
CA ALA A 119 38.07 -9.84 -18.66
C ALA A 119 37.14 -8.84 -17.95
N ALA A 120 37.08 -7.59 -18.42
CA ALA A 120 36.17 -6.57 -17.86
C ALA A 120 34.69 -6.92 -18.08
N GLN A 121 34.33 -7.45 -19.24
CA GLN A 121 32.98 -7.93 -19.51
C GLN A 121 32.61 -9.12 -18.62
N GLU A 122 33.52 -10.08 -18.46
CA GLU A 122 33.30 -11.25 -17.61
C GLU A 122 33.16 -10.87 -16.13
N THR A 123 33.98 -9.94 -15.62
CA THR A 123 33.80 -9.42 -14.25
C THR A 123 32.46 -8.73 -14.05
N THR A 124 32.00 -7.97 -15.04
CA THR A 124 30.67 -7.33 -15.03
C THR A 124 29.56 -8.38 -15.01
N ARG A 125 29.65 -9.40 -15.88
CA ARG A 125 28.68 -10.51 -15.92
C ARG A 125 28.59 -11.24 -14.58
N GLN A 126 29.74 -11.53 -13.96
CA GLN A 126 29.80 -12.16 -12.64
C GLN A 126 29.21 -11.27 -11.54
N SER A 127 29.49 -9.97 -11.58
CA SER A 127 28.92 -9.00 -10.63
C SER A 127 27.38 -8.96 -10.72
N ILE A 128 26.83 -8.86 -11.92
CA ILE A 128 25.39 -8.86 -12.18
C ILE A 128 24.76 -10.17 -11.67
N MET A 129 25.37 -11.31 -11.99
CA MET A 129 24.85 -12.61 -11.57
C MET A 129 24.84 -12.77 -10.05
N ARG A 130 25.91 -12.33 -9.36
CA ARG A 130 25.96 -12.32 -7.89
C ARG A 130 24.90 -11.39 -7.29
N ALA A 131 24.73 -10.20 -7.85
CA ALA A 131 23.71 -9.25 -7.41
C ALA A 131 22.30 -9.82 -7.57
N PHE A 132 22.02 -10.50 -8.68
CA PHE A 132 20.75 -11.16 -8.93
C PHE A 132 20.46 -12.28 -7.91
N VAL A 133 21.43 -13.15 -7.65
CA VAL A 133 21.29 -14.22 -6.65
C VAL A 133 21.07 -13.62 -5.25
N ALA A 134 21.82 -12.58 -4.90
CA ALA A 134 21.65 -11.88 -3.62
C ALA A 134 20.26 -11.24 -3.50
N LEU A 135 19.76 -10.62 -4.57
CA LEU A 135 18.42 -10.03 -4.61
C LEU A 135 17.35 -11.10 -4.43
N LYS A 136 17.48 -12.25 -5.12
CA LYS A 136 16.55 -13.38 -4.97
C LYS A 136 16.55 -13.90 -3.54
N ALA A 137 17.72 -14.05 -2.92
CA ALA A 137 17.84 -14.46 -1.52
C ALA A 137 17.21 -13.44 -0.55
N LYS A 138 17.41 -12.14 -0.80
CA LYS A 138 16.77 -11.08 0.00
C LYS A 138 15.25 -11.14 -0.12
N LYS A 139 14.72 -11.29 -1.34
CA LYS A 139 13.28 -11.44 -1.60
C LYS A 139 12.68 -12.63 -0.86
N THR A 140 13.34 -13.80 -0.91
CA THR A 140 12.84 -14.99 -0.20
C THR A 140 12.84 -14.79 1.32
N ARG A 141 13.87 -14.11 1.87
CA ARG A 141 13.94 -13.80 3.30
C ARG A 141 12.86 -12.81 3.72
N SER A 142 12.61 -11.76 2.94
CA SER A 142 11.56 -10.79 3.25
C SER A 142 10.18 -11.43 3.21
N GLU A 143 9.89 -12.25 2.19
CA GLU A 143 8.60 -12.97 2.13
C GLU A 143 8.44 -13.95 3.29
N ALA A 144 9.49 -14.66 3.70
CA ALA A 144 9.44 -15.55 4.87
C ALA A 144 9.14 -14.78 6.16
N LEU A 145 9.75 -13.61 6.33
CA LEU A 145 9.54 -12.74 7.48
C LEU A 145 8.10 -12.19 7.51
N GLU A 146 7.54 -11.79 6.36
CA GLU A 146 6.14 -11.36 6.28
C GLU A 146 5.16 -12.51 6.58
N ARG A 147 5.41 -13.73 6.06
CA ARG A 147 4.62 -14.91 6.42
C ARG A 147 4.66 -15.19 7.93
N MET A 148 5.83 -15.04 8.56
CA MET A 148 5.99 -15.23 9.99
C MET A 148 5.22 -14.17 10.80
N LYS A 149 5.29 -12.89 10.41
CA LYS A 149 4.51 -11.82 11.04
C LYS A 149 3.02 -12.10 10.98
N LEU A 150 2.51 -12.47 9.80
CA LEU A 150 1.10 -12.81 9.60
C LEU A 150 0.70 -14.03 10.45
N SER A 151 1.53 -15.06 10.50
CA SER A 151 1.29 -16.24 11.34
C SER A 151 1.26 -15.90 12.83
N ALA A 152 2.15 -15.01 13.29
CA ALA A 152 2.18 -14.57 14.68
C ALA A 152 0.94 -13.74 15.05
N ALA A 153 0.54 -12.80 14.19
CA ALA A 153 -0.68 -12.02 14.36
C ALA A 153 -1.92 -12.93 14.43
N HIS A 154 -2.06 -13.86 13.48
CA HIS A 154 -3.17 -14.82 13.47
C HIS A 154 -3.22 -15.66 14.75
N THR A 155 -2.07 -16.14 15.24
CA THR A 155 -2.01 -16.92 16.50
C THR A 155 -2.44 -16.07 17.70
N SER A 156 -2.05 -14.80 17.75
CA SER A 156 -2.48 -13.85 18.77
C SER A 156 -3.99 -13.61 18.74
N ASP A 157 -4.54 -13.36 17.56
CA ASP A 157 -5.99 -13.11 17.39
C ASP A 157 -6.81 -14.33 17.79
N VAL A 158 -6.38 -15.53 17.39
CA VAL A 158 -7.02 -16.79 17.80
C VAL A 158 -7.03 -16.92 19.32
N LYS A 159 -5.93 -16.60 20.00
CA LYS A 159 -5.86 -16.65 21.47
C LYS A 159 -6.84 -15.66 22.10
N ILE A 160 -6.87 -14.41 21.62
CA ILE A 160 -7.82 -13.39 22.12
C ILE A 160 -9.26 -13.86 21.94
N LEU A 161 -9.59 -14.46 20.79
CA LEU A 161 -10.92 -15.01 20.54
C LEU A 161 -11.24 -16.19 21.47
N GLN A 162 -10.29 -17.07 21.74
CA GLN A 162 -10.46 -18.17 22.69
C GLN A 162 -10.74 -17.65 24.10
N ASP A 163 -9.94 -16.69 24.58
CA ASP A 163 -10.12 -16.07 25.89
C ASP A 163 -11.50 -15.38 26.00
N ASN A 164 -11.93 -14.69 24.94
CA ASN A 164 -13.25 -14.05 24.90
C ASN A 164 -14.39 -15.07 24.90
N VAL A 165 -14.25 -16.19 24.19
CA VAL A 165 -15.24 -17.28 24.19
C VAL A 165 -15.34 -17.90 25.58
N GLU A 166 -14.22 -18.13 26.26
CA GLU A 166 -14.21 -18.66 27.62
C GLU A 166 -14.90 -17.70 28.60
N LYS A 167 -14.55 -16.41 28.54
CA LYS A 167 -15.22 -15.37 29.33
C LYS A 167 -16.72 -15.30 29.09
N LEU A 168 -17.16 -15.39 27.82
CA LEU A 168 -18.59 -15.38 27.48
C LEU A 168 -19.30 -16.62 28.02
N LYS A 169 -18.67 -17.80 27.99
CA LYS A 169 -19.23 -19.02 28.58
C LYS A 169 -19.44 -18.87 30.09
N GLU A 170 -18.48 -18.29 30.79
CA GLU A 170 -18.63 -18.00 32.24
C GLU A 170 -19.79 -17.05 32.50
N GLN A 171 -19.92 -15.98 31.72
CA GLN A 171 -21.02 -15.03 31.84
C GLN A 171 -22.39 -15.68 31.58
N VAL A 172 -22.47 -16.55 30.56
CA VAL A 172 -23.71 -17.30 30.26
C VAL A 172 -24.06 -18.24 31.42
N ALA A 173 -23.10 -19.00 31.93
CA ALA A 173 -23.33 -19.90 33.06
C ALA A 173 -23.79 -19.14 34.32
N GLN A 174 -23.20 -17.98 34.58
CA GLN A 174 -23.62 -17.11 35.68
C GLN A 174 -25.04 -16.56 35.48
N ALA A 175 -25.38 -16.13 34.26
CA ALA A 175 -26.69 -15.61 33.93
C ALA A 175 -27.77 -16.71 34.02
N GLU A 176 -27.47 -17.94 33.61
CA GLU A 176 -28.34 -19.10 33.74
C GLU A 176 -28.59 -19.44 35.21
N ALA A 177 -27.55 -19.50 36.04
CA ALA A 177 -27.71 -19.73 37.49
C ALA A 177 -28.57 -18.63 38.16
N GLN A 178 -28.38 -17.38 37.76
CA GLN A 178 -29.23 -16.28 38.25
C GLN A 178 -30.69 -16.42 37.79
N ARG A 179 -30.92 -16.85 36.54
CA ARG A 179 -32.27 -17.11 36.04
C ARG A 179 -32.93 -18.24 36.83
N GLU A 180 -32.25 -19.37 37.03
CA GLU A 180 -32.76 -20.49 37.81
C GLU A 180 -33.13 -20.09 39.24
N GLN A 181 -32.29 -19.27 39.89
CA GLN A 181 -32.59 -18.76 41.23
C GLN A 181 -33.86 -17.88 41.23
N ARG A 182 -34.04 -17.03 40.21
CA ARG A 182 -35.25 -16.21 40.07
C ARG A 182 -36.49 -17.05 39.81
N ASP A 183 -36.38 -18.07 38.96
CA ASP A 183 -37.49 -18.97 38.63
C ASP A 183 -37.94 -19.75 39.86
N LEU A 184 -37.00 -20.23 40.68
CA LEU A 184 -37.30 -20.88 41.96
C LEU A 184 -38.06 -19.95 42.92
N LEU A 185 -37.67 -18.67 42.99
CA LEU A 185 -38.37 -17.69 43.82
C LEU A 185 -39.78 -17.44 43.29
N LEU A 186 -39.94 -17.26 41.98
CA LEU A 186 -41.24 -17.06 41.34
C LEU A 186 -42.18 -18.25 41.58
N ASP A 187 -41.67 -19.48 41.50
CA ASP A 187 -42.46 -20.68 41.79
C ASP A 187 -42.95 -20.72 43.24
N ARG A 188 -42.07 -20.39 44.21
CA ARG A 188 -42.46 -20.29 45.63
C ARG A 188 -43.50 -19.20 45.86
N PHE A 189 -43.36 -18.03 45.24
CA PHE A 189 -44.35 -16.94 45.34
C PHE A 189 -45.69 -17.32 44.69
N SER A 190 -45.65 -18.00 43.55
CA SER A 190 -46.83 -18.53 42.87
C SER A 190 -47.60 -19.49 43.78
N LEU A 191 -46.90 -20.45 44.40
CA LEU A 191 -47.49 -21.41 45.33
C LEU A 191 -48.15 -20.74 46.55
N LEU A 192 -47.46 -19.76 47.16
CA LEU A 192 -48.00 -19.01 48.30
C LEU A 192 -49.25 -18.21 47.91
N THR A 193 -49.23 -17.58 46.74
CA THR A 193 -50.35 -16.78 46.24
C THR A 193 -51.55 -17.67 45.94
N ALA A 194 -51.35 -18.81 45.29
CA ALA A 194 -52.40 -19.80 45.03
C ALA A 194 -53.01 -20.35 46.33
N LYS A 195 -52.17 -20.65 47.33
CA LYS A 195 -52.64 -21.12 48.64
C LYS A 195 -53.48 -20.06 49.36
N LYS A 196 -53.04 -18.79 49.37
CA LYS A 196 -53.78 -17.67 49.96
C LYS A 196 -55.12 -17.46 49.26
N TYR A 197 -55.14 -17.50 47.93
CA TYR A 197 -56.37 -17.37 47.15
C TYR A 197 -57.38 -18.48 47.49
N ARG A 198 -56.93 -19.75 47.55
CA ARG A 198 -57.80 -20.87 47.95
C ARG A 198 -58.38 -20.69 49.36
N LEU A 199 -57.56 -20.31 50.34
CA LEU A 199 -58.03 -20.05 51.71
C LEU A 199 -59.09 -18.94 51.75
N ASN A 200 -58.86 -17.84 51.03
CA ASN A 200 -59.81 -16.74 50.96
C ASN A 200 -61.14 -17.16 50.32
N VAL A 201 -61.10 -17.94 49.23
CA VAL A 201 -62.31 -18.47 48.59
C VAL A 201 -63.06 -19.43 49.51
N SER A 202 -62.35 -20.34 50.19
CA SER A 202 -62.96 -21.25 51.17
C SER A 202 -63.61 -20.50 52.34
N PHE A 203 -62.97 -19.44 52.84
CA PHE A 203 -63.53 -18.58 53.88
C PHE A 203 -64.81 -17.88 53.43
N LEU A 204 -64.80 -17.28 52.24
CA LEU A 204 -65.98 -16.63 51.66
C LEU A 204 -67.14 -17.61 51.46
N LEU A 205 -66.87 -18.81 50.94
CA LEU A 205 -67.87 -19.87 50.78
C LEU A 205 -68.47 -20.30 52.12
N HIS A 206 -67.64 -20.44 53.16
CA HIS A 206 -68.11 -20.77 54.49
C HIS A 206 -69.03 -19.69 55.06
N CYS A 207 -68.66 -18.40 54.94
CA CYS A 207 -69.51 -17.30 55.36
C CYS A 207 -70.87 -17.26 54.64
N LEU A 208 -70.89 -17.60 53.33
CA LEU A 208 -72.12 -17.67 52.54
C LEU A 208 -73.00 -18.88 52.89
N CYS A 209 -72.43 -19.98 53.40
CA CYS A 209 -73.21 -21.16 53.80
C CYS A 209 -73.80 -21.06 55.21
N TYR A 210 -73.28 -20.17 56.06
CA TYR A 210 -73.68 -20.01 57.46
C TYR A 210 -74.39 -18.67 57.76
N SER A 211 -74.69 -17.87 56.74
CA SER A 211 -75.59 -16.70 56.83
C SER A 211 -76.97 -17.04 56.30
#